data_AF-I7JYE6-F1
#
_entry.id   AF-I7JYE6-F1
#
_cell.length_a   1.000
_cell.length_b   1.000
_cell.length_c   1.000
_cell.angle_alpha   90.00
_cell.angle_beta   90.00
_cell.angle_gamma   90.00
#
_symmetry.space_group_name_H-M   'P 1'
#
loop_
_entity.id
_entity.type
_entity.pdbx_description
1 polymer ?
#
loop_
_entity_poly.entity_id
_entity_poly.type
_entity_poly.pdbx_seq_one_letter_code
_entity_poly.pdbx_strand_id
1 'polypeptide(L)'
;MTVNEKNTISNVKSFLTGDFWHYIQLGGIRPTTLKSANFDAIATNTSNVNGLEENVINTLDKADRAQYIAITILLALYDCSDFEYQKRKTILYSLYIQQLTQEQTAIKLSFSNYKLRQQLNQGCIEFAERLNYWRIKRNVSELPDLLEEN
;
A
#
# COMPACT_ATOMS: atom_id res chain seq x y z
N MET A 1 20.81 8.72 1.57
CA MET A 1 20.44 7.40 2.09
C MET A 1 20.45 6.41 0.94
N THR A 2 21.11 5.27 1.11
CA THR A 2 21.04 4.16 0.15
C THR A 2 20.14 3.09 0.75
N VAL A 3 19.00 2.81 0.11
CA VAL A 3 18.03 1.80 0.58
C VAL A 3 18.65 0.41 0.48
N ASN A 4 18.54 -0.38 1.55
CA ASN A 4 18.84 -1.80 1.52
C ASN A 4 17.68 -2.54 0.83
N GLU A 5 17.82 -2.72 -0.48
CA GLU A 5 16.75 -3.28 -1.31
C GLU A 5 16.30 -4.66 -0.83
N LYS A 6 17.23 -5.54 -0.45
CA LYS A 6 16.92 -6.92 -0.08
C LYS A 6 16.06 -6.97 1.18
N ASN A 7 16.45 -6.24 2.23
CA ASN A 7 15.72 -6.20 3.48
C ASN A 7 14.37 -5.50 3.30
N THR A 8 14.34 -4.37 2.58
CA THR A 8 13.11 -3.64 2.27
C THR A 8 12.09 -4.53 1.55
N ILE A 9 12.53 -5.26 0.51
CA ILE A 9 11.66 -6.22 -0.21
C ILE A 9 11.13 -7.30 0.73
N SER A 10 11.98 -7.83 1.61
CA SER A 10 11.58 -8.86 2.59
C SER A 10 10.53 -8.33 3.58
N ASN A 11 10.74 -7.12 4.11
CA ASN A 11 9.84 -6.46 5.05
C ASN A 11 8.47 -6.21 4.41
N VAL A 12 8.46 -5.68 3.17
CA VAL A 12 7.22 -5.43 2.44
C VAL A 12 6.46 -6.70 2.13
N LYS A 13 7.14 -7.76 1.69
CA LYS A 13 6.48 -9.06 1.45
C LYS A 13 5.87 -9.60 2.73
N SER A 14 6.61 -9.57 3.83
CA SER A 14 6.14 -10.04 5.15
C SER A 14 4.92 -9.26 5.62
N PHE A 15 4.97 -7.92 5.53
CA PHE A 15 3.86 -7.03 5.85
C PHE A 15 2.62 -7.32 5.00
N LEU A 16 2.78 -7.40 3.67
CA LEU A 16 1.66 -7.62 2.75
C LEU A 16 1.02 -9.01 2.89
N THR A 17 1.78 -10.01 3.35
CA THR A 17 1.24 -11.36 3.61
C THR A 17 0.62 -11.52 5.01
N GLY A 18 1.19 -10.86 6.02
CA GLY A 18 0.81 -11.04 7.43
C GLY A 18 -0.06 -9.90 7.94
N ASP A 19 0.55 -8.73 8.11
CA ASP A 19 -0.02 -7.61 8.85
C ASP A 19 -1.08 -6.83 8.07
N PHE A 20 -0.98 -6.81 6.73
CA PHE A 20 -1.87 -6.04 5.87
C PHE A 20 -3.34 -6.32 6.18
N TRP A 21 -3.73 -7.59 6.22
CA TRP A 21 -5.13 -7.96 6.46
C TRP A 21 -5.60 -7.62 7.88
N HIS A 22 -4.71 -7.62 8.87
CA HIS A 22 -5.03 -7.18 10.22
C HIS A 22 -5.48 -5.71 10.22
N TYR A 23 -4.68 -4.81 9.65
CA TYR A 23 -5.03 -3.39 9.57
C TYR A 23 -6.31 -3.15 8.76
N ILE A 24 -6.46 -3.81 7.63
CA ILE A 24 -7.64 -3.67 6.76
C ILE A 24 -8.93 -4.12 7.47
N GLN A 25 -8.88 -5.24 8.20
CA GLN A 25 -10.02 -5.76 8.96
C GLN A 25 -10.39 -4.86 10.14
N LEU A 26 -9.40 -4.37 10.89
CA LEU A 26 -9.62 -3.41 11.97
C LEU A 26 -10.27 -2.12 11.46
N GLY A 27 -9.86 -1.64 10.28
CA GLY A 27 -10.46 -0.48 9.64
C GLY A 27 -11.83 -0.72 8.98
N GLY A 28 -12.34 -1.96 9.00
CA GLY A 28 -13.62 -2.30 8.38
C GLY A 28 -13.65 -2.15 6.85
N ILE A 29 -12.49 -2.14 6.17
CA ILE A 29 -12.39 -1.89 4.74
C ILE A 29 -12.41 -3.21 3.97
N ARG A 30 -13.06 -3.22 2.79
CA ARG A 30 -13.04 -4.35 1.85
C ARG A 30 -12.26 -3.95 0.58
N PRO A 31 -10.95 -4.21 0.48
CA PRO A 31 -10.11 -3.73 -0.63
C PRO A 31 -10.58 -4.17 -2.02
N THR A 32 -11.22 -5.34 -2.11
CA THR A 32 -11.78 -5.88 -3.36
C THR A 32 -12.98 -5.08 -3.89
N THR A 33 -13.64 -4.30 -3.03
CA THR A 33 -14.77 -3.42 -3.40
C THR A 33 -14.32 -2.01 -3.81
N LEU A 34 -13.04 -1.68 -3.56
CA LEU A 34 -12.43 -0.41 -3.91
C LEU A 34 -12.01 -0.41 -5.38
N LYS A 35 -12.95 -0.13 -6.29
CA LYS A 35 -12.62 0.26 -7.66
C LYS A 35 -11.88 1.60 -7.64
N SER A 36 -11.01 1.88 -8.62
CA SER A 36 -10.22 3.12 -8.67
C SER A 36 -11.06 4.38 -8.47
N ALA A 37 -12.24 4.46 -9.08
CA ALA A 37 -13.17 5.60 -8.90
C ALA A 37 -13.72 5.73 -7.46
N ASN A 38 -13.97 4.61 -6.78
CA ASN A 38 -14.39 4.61 -5.37
C ASN A 38 -13.22 4.95 -4.44
N PHE A 39 -12.00 4.58 -4.84
CA PHE A 39 -10.78 4.91 -4.11
C PHE A 39 -10.46 6.39 -4.22
N ASP A 40 -10.57 6.98 -5.41
CA ASP A 40 -10.46 8.43 -5.59
C ASP A 40 -11.52 9.16 -4.78
N ALA A 41 -12.75 8.63 -4.68
CA ALA A 41 -13.81 9.18 -3.83
C ALA A 41 -13.51 9.06 -2.32
N ILE A 42 -12.88 7.98 -1.88
CA ILE A 42 -12.46 7.83 -0.46
C ILE A 42 -11.26 8.73 -0.18
N ALA A 43 -10.27 8.75 -1.07
CA ALA A 43 -9.13 9.64 -1.01
C ALA A 43 -9.60 11.11 -0.98
N THR A 44 -10.58 11.50 -1.81
CA THR A 44 -11.17 12.85 -1.87
C THR A 44 -12.11 13.19 -0.72
N ASN A 45 -12.90 12.25 -0.20
CA ASN A 45 -13.63 12.47 1.05
C ASN A 45 -12.68 12.62 2.24
N THR A 46 -11.51 11.97 2.19
CA THR A 46 -10.39 12.27 3.09
C THR A 46 -9.53 13.45 2.62
N SER A 47 -9.74 14.04 1.43
CA SER A 47 -9.05 15.26 0.98
C SER A 47 -9.68 16.52 1.57
N ASN A 48 -10.87 16.41 2.16
CA ASN A 48 -11.41 17.43 3.06
C ASN A 48 -10.64 17.49 4.40
N VAL A 49 -9.59 16.66 4.56
CA VAL A 49 -8.59 16.71 5.65
C VAL A 49 -7.49 17.73 5.34
N ASN A 50 -7.60 18.54 4.28
CA ASN A 50 -6.71 19.69 4.01
C ASN A 50 -6.81 20.83 5.07
N GLY A 51 -7.40 20.56 6.24
CA GLY A 51 -7.50 21.50 7.35
C GLY A 51 -7.87 20.87 8.69
N LEU A 52 -7.83 19.54 8.86
CA LEU A 52 -7.90 18.98 10.22
C LEU A 52 -6.53 19.21 10.86
N GLU A 53 -6.50 20.14 11.82
CA GLU A 53 -5.36 20.35 12.69
C GLU A 53 -4.89 19.00 13.26
N GLU A 54 -3.57 18.81 13.39
CA GLU A 54 -2.94 17.60 13.95
C GLU A 54 -3.61 17.11 15.25
N ASN A 55 -4.18 18.06 16.01
CA ASN A 55 -4.99 17.84 17.21
C ASN A 55 -6.22 16.95 16.97
N VAL A 56 -6.92 17.05 15.83
CA VAL A 56 -8.15 16.31 15.57
C VAL A 56 -7.86 14.84 15.24
N ILE A 57 -6.74 14.57 14.55
CA ILE A 57 -6.30 13.20 14.24
C ILE A 57 -6.03 12.42 15.53
N ASN A 58 -5.45 13.08 16.54
CA ASN A 58 -5.18 12.50 17.86
C ASN A 58 -6.46 12.30 18.71
N THR A 59 -7.59 12.90 18.32
CA THR A 59 -8.88 12.77 19.00
C THR A 59 -9.85 11.81 18.31
N LEU A 60 -9.45 11.19 17.19
CA LEU A 60 -10.27 10.16 16.54
C LEU A 60 -10.55 9.03 17.53
N ASP A 61 -11.77 8.52 17.50
CA ASP A 61 -12.06 7.30 18.23
C ASP A 61 -11.28 6.11 17.63
N LYS A 62 -11.27 4.99 18.34
CA LYS A 62 -10.48 3.82 17.93
C LYS A 62 -10.89 3.27 16.56
N ALA A 63 -12.17 3.37 16.19
CA ALA A 63 -12.68 2.83 14.93
C ALA A 63 -12.28 3.75 13.76
N ASP A 64 -12.47 5.06 13.92
CA ASP A 64 -12.07 6.05 12.92
C ASP A 64 -10.56 6.05 12.72
N ARG A 65 -9.77 5.89 13.80
CA ARG A 65 -8.31 5.78 13.70
C ARG A 65 -7.89 4.51 12.95
N ALA A 66 -8.51 3.36 13.24
CA ALA A 66 -8.23 2.11 12.54
C ALA A 66 -8.57 2.21 11.04
N GLN A 67 -9.71 2.83 10.70
CA GLN A 67 -10.07 3.09 9.31
C GLN A 67 -9.07 4.03 8.64
N TYR A 68 -8.64 5.09 9.33
CA TYR A 68 -7.66 6.04 8.82
C TYR A 68 -6.31 5.38 8.51
N ILE A 69 -5.83 4.49 9.39
CA ILE A 69 -4.63 3.66 9.17
C ILE A 69 -4.80 2.76 7.93
N ALA A 70 -5.91 2.04 7.84
CA ALA A 70 -6.19 1.14 6.72
C ALA A 70 -6.24 1.88 5.36
N ILE A 71 -6.87 3.05 5.31
CA ILE A 71 -6.86 3.91 4.11
C ILE A 71 -5.43 4.35 3.78
N THR A 72 -4.58 4.62 4.77
CA THR A 72 -3.18 5.05 4.55
C THR A 72 -2.38 3.98 3.82
N ILE A 73 -2.50 2.71 4.23
CA ILE A 73 -1.87 1.58 3.54
C ILE A 73 -2.36 1.49 2.09
N LEU A 74 -3.66 1.65 1.88
CA LEU A 74 -4.24 1.57 0.53
C LEU A 74 -3.79 2.76 -0.33
N LEU A 75 -3.70 3.99 0.21
CA LEU A 75 -3.14 5.13 -0.53
C LEU A 75 -1.74 4.82 -1.03
N ALA A 76 -0.88 4.28 -0.16
CA ALA A 76 0.48 3.90 -0.55
C ALA A 76 0.49 2.86 -1.69
N LEU A 77 -0.39 1.86 -1.63
CA LEU A 77 -0.52 0.86 -2.69
C LEU A 77 -1.01 1.47 -4.01
N TYR A 78 -2.05 2.31 -3.96
CA TYR A 78 -2.67 2.88 -5.16
C TYR A 78 -1.82 3.99 -5.79
N ASP A 79 -0.95 4.64 -5.02
CA ASP A 79 0.03 5.63 -5.46
C ASP A 79 1.29 5.00 -6.08
N CYS A 80 1.40 3.66 -6.06
CA CYS A 80 2.45 2.95 -6.80
C CYS A 80 2.22 3.05 -8.32
N SER A 81 3.31 3.07 -9.07
CA SER A 81 3.31 3.15 -10.53
C SER A 81 2.53 2.01 -11.20
N ASP A 82 1.79 2.35 -12.27
CA ASP A 82 0.94 1.39 -12.99
C ASP A 82 0.90 1.62 -14.51
N PHE A 83 1.99 2.17 -15.05
CA PHE A 83 2.16 2.41 -16.48
C PHE A 83 2.21 1.09 -17.26
N GLU A 84 2.02 1.17 -18.58
CA GLU A 84 1.94 0.00 -19.48
C GLU A 84 3.06 -1.03 -19.25
N TYR A 85 4.30 -0.56 -19.08
CA TYR A 85 5.49 -1.41 -18.86
C TYR A 85 5.94 -1.51 -17.40
N GLN A 86 5.25 -0.84 -16.48
CA GLN A 86 5.57 -0.74 -15.06
C GLN A 86 4.30 -0.94 -14.22
N LYS A 87 3.76 -2.16 -14.29
CA LYS A 87 2.49 -2.57 -13.64
C LYS A 87 2.65 -2.88 -12.14
N ARG A 88 3.44 -2.09 -11.41
CA ARG A 88 3.86 -2.40 -10.03
C ARG A 88 2.67 -2.46 -9.08
N LYS A 89 1.79 -1.44 -9.10
CA LYS A 89 0.50 -1.47 -8.37
C LYS A 89 -0.32 -2.69 -8.74
N THR A 90 -0.55 -2.93 -10.03
CA THR A 90 -1.37 -4.07 -10.48
C THR A 90 -0.80 -5.42 -10.03
N ILE A 91 0.53 -5.58 -10.03
CA ILE A 91 1.20 -6.79 -9.55
C ILE A 91 0.97 -6.97 -8.05
N LEU A 92 1.24 -5.95 -7.22
CA LEU A 92 1.04 -6.02 -5.77
C LEU A 92 -0.43 -6.30 -5.42
N TYR A 93 -1.37 -5.60 -6.08
CA TYR A 93 -2.80 -5.83 -5.89
C TYR A 93 -3.22 -7.25 -6.27
N SER A 94 -2.75 -7.74 -7.43
CA SER A 94 -3.08 -9.09 -7.90
C SER A 94 -2.58 -10.17 -6.94
N LEU A 95 -1.36 -10.03 -6.42
CA LEU A 95 -0.76 -11.03 -5.54
C LEU A 95 -1.33 -11.00 -4.11
N TYR A 96 -1.45 -9.81 -3.50
CA TYR A 96 -1.72 -9.72 -2.06
C TYR A 96 -3.18 -9.42 -1.71
N ILE A 97 -3.94 -8.81 -2.64
CA ILE A 97 -5.35 -8.51 -2.43
C ILE A 97 -6.24 -9.51 -3.15
N GLN A 98 -5.95 -9.79 -4.43
CA GLN A 98 -6.72 -10.78 -5.20
C GLN A 98 -6.25 -12.22 -4.94
N GLN A 99 -5.14 -12.40 -4.23
CA GLN A 99 -4.54 -13.71 -3.93
C GLN A 99 -4.26 -14.55 -5.19
N LEU A 100 -3.96 -13.90 -6.31
CA LEU A 100 -3.50 -14.58 -7.51
C LEU A 100 -2.08 -15.09 -7.29
N THR A 101 -1.77 -16.23 -7.91
CA THR A 101 -0.38 -16.71 -7.97
C THR A 101 0.47 -15.82 -8.88
N GLN A 102 1.79 -15.92 -8.76
CA GLN A 102 2.71 -15.25 -9.70
C GLN A 102 2.48 -15.71 -11.13
N GLU A 103 2.16 -16.99 -11.36
CA GLU A 103 1.86 -17.52 -12.69
C GLU A 103 0.59 -16.90 -13.28
N GLN A 104 -0.51 -16.88 -12.52
CA GLN A 104 -1.76 -16.24 -12.96
C GLN A 104 -1.56 -14.74 -13.22
N THR A 105 -0.77 -14.07 -12.39
CA THR A 105 -0.47 -12.64 -12.57
C THR A 105 0.41 -12.39 -13.79
N ALA A 106 1.40 -13.25 -14.06
CA ALA A 106 2.23 -13.18 -15.26
C ALA A 106 1.39 -13.32 -16.53
N ILE A 107 0.48 -14.31 -16.56
CA ILE A 107 -0.44 -14.53 -17.68
C ILE A 107 -1.35 -13.32 -17.88
N LYS A 108 -1.97 -12.82 -16.80
CA LYS A 108 -2.85 -11.64 -16.84
C LYS A 108 -2.18 -10.40 -17.41
N LEU A 109 -0.89 -10.23 -17.19
CA LEU A 109 -0.11 -9.07 -17.63
C LEU A 109 0.72 -9.31 -18.89
N SER A 110 0.63 -10.51 -19.49
CA SER A 110 1.49 -10.91 -20.61
C SER A 110 3.00 -10.72 -20.32
N PHE A 111 3.41 -10.94 -19.07
CA PHE A 111 4.80 -10.78 -18.63
C PHE A 111 5.52 -12.12 -18.56
N SER A 112 6.82 -12.13 -18.86
CA SER A 112 7.67 -13.26 -18.50
C SER A 112 7.86 -13.31 -16.98
N ASN A 113 8.12 -14.51 -16.44
CA ASN A 113 8.39 -14.70 -15.01
C ASN A 113 9.55 -13.81 -14.50
N TYR A 114 10.57 -13.60 -15.35
CA TYR A 114 11.68 -12.69 -15.03
C TYR A 114 11.21 -11.25 -14.90
N LYS A 115 10.45 -10.74 -15.88
CA LYS A 115 9.92 -9.37 -15.86
C LYS A 115 8.97 -9.16 -14.68
N LEU A 116 8.10 -10.14 -14.39
CA LEU A 116 7.21 -10.10 -13.23
C LEU A 116 8.01 -9.95 -11.93
N ARG A 117 9.01 -10.82 -11.69
CA ARG A 117 9.84 -10.76 -10.48
C ARG A 117 10.58 -9.43 -10.34
N GLN A 118 11.12 -8.92 -11.44
CA GLN A 118 11.78 -7.61 -11.45
C GLN A 118 10.81 -6.49 -11.05
N GLN A 119 9.62 -6.45 -11.66
CA GLN A 119 8.61 -5.44 -11.34
C GLN A 119 8.02 -5.60 -9.95
N LEU A 120 7.89 -6.83 -9.45
CA LEU A 120 7.46 -7.10 -8.07
C LEU A 120 8.47 -6.54 -7.07
N ASN A 121 9.76 -6.81 -7.24
CA ASN A 121 10.79 -6.32 -6.33
C ASN A 121 10.85 -4.78 -6.33
N GLN A 122 10.79 -4.16 -7.51
CA GLN A 122 10.74 -2.70 -7.64
C GLN A 122 9.44 -2.12 -7.06
N GLY A 123 8.31 -2.81 -7.23
CA GLY A 123 7.05 -2.45 -6.62
C GLY A 123 7.09 -2.52 -5.09
N CYS A 124 7.77 -3.50 -4.51
CA CYS A 124 7.96 -3.56 -3.06
C CYS A 124 8.73 -2.35 -2.54
N ILE A 125 9.83 -1.98 -3.18
CA ILE A 125 10.63 -0.80 -2.80
C ILE A 125 9.77 0.47 -2.91
N GLU A 126 9.12 0.69 -4.05
CA GLU A 126 8.25 1.85 -4.26
C GLU A 126 7.11 1.88 -3.24
N PHE A 127 6.49 0.74 -2.92
CA PHE A 127 5.46 0.67 -1.89
C PHE A 127 5.98 1.09 -0.52
N ALA A 128 7.19 0.67 -0.13
CA ALA A 128 7.79 1.10 1.12
C ALA A 128 8.03 2.62 1.15
N GLU A 129 8.53 3.20 0.05
CA GLU A 129 8.71 4.64 -0.10
C GLU A 129 7.37 5.39 -0.01
N ARG A 130 6.34 4.92 -0.73
CA ARG A 130 4.99 5.51 -0.68
C ARG A 130 4.38 5.38 0.71
N LEU A 131 4.55 4.23 1.36
CA LEU A 131 4.02 4.00 2.70
C LEU A 131 4.68 4.96 3.70
N ASN A 132 6.01 5.09 3.66
CA ASN A 132 6.74 6.03 4.51
C ASN A 132 6.25 7.48 4.29
N TYR A 133 6.13 7.91 3.03
CA TYR A 133 5.61 9.22 2.70
C TYR A 133 4.21 9.46 3.29
N TRP A 134 3.27 8.55 3.03
CA TRP A 134 1.89 8.69 3.52
C TRP A 134 1.78 8.56 5.03
N ARG A 135 2.62 7.73 5.65
CA ARG A 135 2.74 7.58 7.10
C ARG A 135 3.08 8.90 7.77
N ILE A 136 4.11 9.59 7.26
CA ILE A 136 4.57 10.89 7.77
C ILE A 136 3.50 11.95 7.48
N LYS A 137 3.04 12.04 6.22
CA LYS A 137 2.08 13.06 5.78
C LYS A 137 0.74 13.01 6.52
N ARG A 138 0.29 11.81 6.91
CA ARG A 138 -0.99 11.59 7.61
C ARG A 138 -0.83 11.41 9.12
N ASN A 139 0.39 11.56 9.65
CA ASN A 139 0.71 11.34 11.06
C ASN A 139 0.23 9.97 11.58
N VAL A 140 0.66 8.89 10.94
CA VAL A 140 0.28 7.51 11.24
C VAL A 140 1.47 6.71 11.73
N SER A 141 2.06 7.09 12.85
CA SER A 141 3.28 6.46 13.40
C SER A 141 3.11 5.00 13.82
N GLU A 142 1.88 4.49 13.91
CA GLU A 142 1.57 3.09 14.23
C GLU A 142 1.83 2.13 13.07
N LEU A 143 1.98 2.65 11.85
CA LEU A 143 2.41 1.84 10.72
C LEU A 143 3.92 1.63 10.79
N PRO A 144 4.42 0.43 10.49
CA PRO A 144 5.84 0.16 10.50
C PRO A 144 6.56 0.98 9.43
N ASP A 145 7.83 1.31 9.70
CA ASP A 145 8.73 1.63 8.61
C ASP A 145 9.21 0.36 7.93
N LEU A 146 8.97 0.29 6.63
CA LEU A 146 9.36 -0.87 5.82
C LEU A 146 10.67 -0.63 5.08
N LEU A 147 11.14 0.63 5.04
CA LEU A 147 12.43 0.99 4.47
C LEU A 147 13.54 0.60 5.44
N GLU A 148 14.51 -0.16 4.91
CA GLU A 148 15.74 -0.43 5.63
C GLU A 148 16.86 0.39 4.98
N GLU A 149 17.64 1.08 5.81
CA GLU A 149 18.78 1.88 5.37
C GLU A 149 20.10 1.18 5.68
N ASN A 150 21.14 1.46 4.89
CA ASN A 150 22.49 0.96 5.13
C ASN A 150 23.31 1.92 6.00
#